data_AF-A0A2K9NF23-F1
#
_entry.id   AF-A0A2K9NF23-F1
#
_cell.length_a   1.000
_cell.length_b   1.000
_cell.length_c   1.000
_cell.angle_alpha   90.00
_cell.angle_beta   90.00
_cell.angle_gamma   90.00
#
_symmetry.space_group_name_H-M   'P 1'
#
loop_
_entity.id
_entity.type
_entity.pdbx_description
1 polymer ?
#
loop_
_entity_poly.entity_id
_entity_poly.type
_entity_poly.pdbx_seq_one_letter_code
_entity_poly.pdbx_strand_id
1 'polypeptide(L)'
;MRKQAGKWLSARREAAGITQAQLAEQVGYRYYTFVSQVEGGHGRVPSEHFQQWADCIGVPRQDFAKMLLRFYEPDVFRLLFPSDVTGRA
;
A
#
# COMPACT_ATOMS: atom_id res chain seq x y z
N MET A 1 -1.08 -10.24 7.90
CA MET A 1 -1.59 -9.33 6.84
C MET A 1 -0.79 -8.04 6.72
N ARG A 2 -0.63 -7.21 7.77
CA ARG A 2 0.19 -5.98 7.69
C ARG A 2 1.62 -6.18 7.21
N LYS A 3 2.31 -7.23 7.68
CA LYS A 3 3.65 -7.60 7.19
C LYS A 3 3.69 -7.98 5.70
N GLN A 4 2.60 -8.52 5.15
CA GLN A 4 2.51 -8.84 3.71
C GLN A 4 2.26 -7.57 2.89
N ALA A 5 1.39 -6.67 3.38
CA ALA A 5 1.23 -5.34 2.79
C ALA A 5 2.55 -4.56 2.76
N GLY A 6 3.27 -4.53 3.88
CA GLY A 6 4.56 -3.85 3.99
C GLY A 6 5.61 -4.40 3.01
N LYS A 7 5.70 -5.73 2.87
CA LYS A 7 6.56 -6.37 1.86
C LYS A 7 6.17 -5.99 0.43
N TRP A 8 4.86 -5.96 0.13
CA TRP A 8 4.37 -5.56 -1.18
C TRP A 8 4.70 -4.10 -1.48
N LEU A 9 4.52 -3.20 -0.50
CA LEU A 9 4.87 -1.79 -0.63
C LEU A 9 6.37 -1.59 -0.88
N SER A 10 7.24 -2.26 -0.09
CA SER A 10 8.69 -2.21 -0.28
C SER A 10 9.09 -2.67 -1.68
N ALA A 11 8.54 -3.78 -2.15
CA ALA A 11 8.84 -4.32 -3.48
C ALA A 11 8.40 -3.36 -4.60
N ARG A 12 7.23 -2.70 -4.46
CA ARG A 12 6.76 -1.69 -5.44
C ARG A 12 7.61 -0.43 -5.41
N ARG A 13 7.99 0.05 -4.23
CA ARG A 13 8.90 1.19 -4.07
C ARG A 13 10.26 0.90 -4.72
N GLU A 14 10.83 -0.27 -4.47
CA GLU A 14 12.09 -0.71 -5.06
C GLU A 14 12.01 -0.82 -6.58
N ALA A 15 10.91 -1.37 -7.12
CA ALA A 15 10.66 -1.43 -8.56
C ALA A 15 10.50 -0.03 -9.19
N ALA A 16 9.99 0.94 -8.43
CA ALA A 16 9.93 2.35 -8.84
C ALA A 16 11.28 3.09 -8.72
N GLY A 17 12.33 2.45 -8.16
CA GLY A 17 13.67 3.00 -8.09
C GLY A 17 13.85 4.13 -7.07
N ILE A 18 12.94 4.29 -6.12
CA ILE A 18 12.99 5.36 -5.11
C ILE A 18 13.31 4.82 -3.71
N THR A 19 14.00 5.62 -2.91
CA THR A 19 14.32 5.31 -1.51
C THR A 19 13.11 5.57 -0.60
N GLN A 20 13.14 5.01 0.63
CA GLN A 20 12.12 5.31 1.65
C GLN A 20 12.06 6.82 1.97
N ALA A 21 13.20 7.51 1.95
CA ALA A 21 13.29 8.95 2.18
C ALA A 21 12.63 9.76 1.07
N GLN A 22 12.91 9.43 -0.20
CA GLN A 22 12.26 10.07 -1.35
C GLN A 22 10.75 9.82 -1.35
N LEU A 23 10.33 8.59 -1.02
CA LEU A 23 8.91 8.27 -0.92
C LEU A 23 8.23 9.10 0.19
N ALA A 24 8.89 9.28 1.32
CA ALA A 24 8.37 10.11 2.40
C ALA A 24 8.22 11.57 2.01
N GLU A 25 9.22 12.12 1.33
CA GLU A 25 9.22 13.49 0.82
C GLU A 25 8.09 13.71 -0.20
N GLN A 26 7.95 12.82 -1.18
CA GLN A 26 6.94 12.93 -2.24
C GLN A 26 5.50 12.81 -1.71
N VAL A 27 5.28 11.99 -0.68
CA VAL A 27 3.96 11.85 -0.03
C VAL A 27 3.67 12.99 0.96
N GLY A 28 4.70 13.72 1.39
CA GLY A 28 4.56 14.80 2.38
C GLY A 28 4.59 14.31 3.83
N TYR A 29 5.21 13.16 4.11
CA TYR A 29 5.40 12.71 5.49
C TYR A 29 6.45 13.56 6.21
N ARG A 30 6.15 13.97 7.45
CA ARG A 30 7.06 14.74 8.29
C ARG A 30 8.36 13.97 8.64
N TYR A 31 8.29 12.65 8.72
CA TYR A 31 9.43 11.79 9.05
C TYR A 31 9.46 10.55 8.16
N TYR A 32 10.61 10.28 7.53
CA TYR A 32 10.78 9.12 6.65
C TYR A 32 10.66 7.77 7.36
N THR A 33 10.90 7.75 8.67
CA THR A 33 10.74 6.55 9.52
C THR A 33 9.32 6.01 9.49
N PHE A 34 8.34 6.83 9.09
CA PHE A 34 6.98 6.35 8.84
C PHE A 34 6.94 5.30 7.72
N VAL A 35 7.67 5.53 6.62
CA VAL A 35 7.72 4.60 5.49
C VAL A 35 8.32 3.25 5.92
N SER A 36 9.43 3.26 6.67
CA SER A 36 10.06 2.03 7.14
C SER A 36 9.18 1.25 8.13
N GLN A 37 8.42 1.95 8.99
CA GLN A 37 7.45 1.33 9.89
C GLN A 37 6.31 0.65 9.12
N VAL A 38 5.79 1.28 8.07
CA VAL A 38 4.73 0.67 7.24
C VAL A 38 5.27 -0.50 6.42
N GLU A 39 6.43 -0.35 5.78
CA GLU A 39 7.09 -1.44 5.03
C GLU A 39 7.46 -2.63 5.93
N GLY A 40 7.81 -2.37 7.20
CA GLY A 40 8.02 -3.39 8.23
C GLY A 40 6.72 -4.03 8.77
N GLY A 41 5.55 -3.46 8.47
CA GLY A 41 4.24 -3.93 8.95
C GLY A 41 3.86 -3.46 10.36
N HIS A 42 4.59 -2.50 10.92
CA HIS A 42 4.32 -1.87 12.21
C HIS A 42 3.25 -0.78 12.13
N GLY A 43 2.96 -0.27 10.92
CA GLY A 43 1.88 0.68 10.65
C GLY A 43 1.01 0.26 9.47
N ARG A 44 -0.01 1.07 9.20
CA ARG A 44 -0.79 1.05 7.96
C ARG A 44 -0.52 2.33 7.20
N VAL A 45 -0.70 2.28 5.89
CA VAL A 45 -0.94 3.47 5.10
C VAL A 45 -2.18 4.20 5.64
N PRO A 46 -2.13 5.51 5.95
CA PRO A 46 -3.33 6.31 6.20
C PRO A 46 -4.08 6.54 4.87
N SER A 47 -5.40 6.38 4.86
CA SER A 47 -6.24 6.47 3.65
C SER A 47 -6.04 7.75 2.86
N GLU A 48 -5.83 8.87 3.56
CA GLU A 48 -5.57 10.19 2.99
C GLU A 48 -4.30 10.24 2.12
N HIS A 49 -3.37 9.31 2.31
CA HIS A 49 -2.12 9.22 1.55
C HIS A 49 -2.14 8.16 0.45
N PHE A 50 -3.24 7.41 0.28
CA PHE A 50 -3.29 6.32 -0.71
C PHE A 50 -3.01 6.82 -2.12
N GLN A 51 -3.57 8.00 -2.45
CA GLN A 51 -3.39 8.59 -3.76
C GLN A 51 -1.93 8.93 -4.04
N GLN A 52 -1.29 9.70 -3.16
CA GLN A 52 0.13 10.03 -3.34
C GLN A 52 0.99 8.77 -3.37
N TRP A 53 0.71 7.77 -2.53
CA TRP A 53 1.52 6.57 -2.52
C TRP A 53 1.43 5.76 -3.79
N ALA A 54 0.20 5.58 -4.30
CA ALA A 54 -0.03 4.93 -5.58
C ALA A 54 0.73 5.63 -6.71
N ASP A 55 0.65 6.95 -6.76
CA ASP A 55 1.31 7.77 -7.78
C ASP A 55 2.85 7.65 -7.70
N CYS A 56 3.43 7.69 -6.49
CA CYS A 56 4.90 7.59 -6.29
C CYS A 56 5.48 6.25 -6.73
N ILE A 57 4.73 5.15 -6.55
CA ILE A 57 5.19 3.80 -6.88
C ILE A 57 4.65 3.30 -8.23
N GLY A 58 3.97 4.17 -9.00
CA GLY A 58 3.47 3.86 -10.34
C GLY A 58 2.37 2.80 -10.39
N VAL A 59 1.54 2.70 -9.35
CA VAL A 59 0.42 1.75 -9.29
C VAL A 59 -0.89 2.49 -9.54
N PRO A 60 -1.82 1.97 -10.38
CA PRO A 60 -3.13 2.57 -10.53
C PRO A 60 -3.83 2.74 -9.17
N ARG A 61 -4.35 3.93 -8.90
CA ARG A 61 -4.90 4.31 -7.57
C ARG A 61 -5.96 3.33 -7.05
N GLN A 62 -6.84 2.85 -7.94
CA GLN A 62 -7.87 1.88 -7.61
C GLN A 62 -7.27 0.51 -7.24
N ASP A 63 -6.29 0.04 -8.02
CA ASP A 63 -5.59 -1.22 -7.75
C ASP A 63 -4.81 -1.15 -6.43
N PHE A 64 -4.17 0.00 -6.16
CA PHE A 64 -3.47 0.25 -4.91
C PHE A 64 -4.43 0.17 -3.72
N ALA A 65 -5.55 0.91 -3.77
CA ALA A 65 -6.56 0.90 -2.72
C ALA A 65 -7.16 -0.50 -2.50
N LYS A 66 -7.51 -1.19 -3.60
CA LYS A 66 -8.04 -2.56 -3.58
C LYS A 66 -7.04 -3.54 -2.95
N MET A 67 -5.76 -3.45 -3.32
CA MET A 67 -4.69 -4.29 -2.77
C MET A 67 -4.50 -4.05 -1.27
N LEU A 68 -4.45 -2.79 -0.82
CA LEU A 68 -4.32 -2.47 0.60
C LEU A 68 -5.54 -2.91 1.40
N LEU A 69 -6.75 -2.74 0.87
CA LEU A 69 -7.97 -3.20 1.52
C LEU A 69 -7.94 -4.72 1.72
N ARG A 70 -7.48 -5.49 0.73
CA ARG A 70 -7.29 -6.94 0.84
C ARG A 70 -6.42 -7.33 2.04
N PHE A 71 -5.39 -6.55 2.34
CA PHE A 71 -4.50 -6.81 3.48
C PHE A 71 -5.00 -6.21 4.80
N TYR A 72 -5.59 -5.03 4.78
CA TYR A 72 -5.92 -4.29 5.99
C TYR A 72 -7.29 -4.67 6.55
N GLU A 73 -8.27 -4.86 5.68
CA GLU A 73 -9.67 -5.12 6.01
C GLU A 73 -10.20 -6.25 5.11
N PRO A 74 -9.73 -7.50 5.30
CA PRO A 74 -10.05 -8.62 4.42
C PRO A 74 -11.56 -8.89 4.35
N ASP A 75 -12.31 -8.69 5.43
CA ASP A 75 -13.76 -8.90 5.42
C ASP A 75 -14.48 -7.85 4.57
N VAL A 76 -14.09 -6.57 4.68
CA VAL A 76 -14.60 -5.49 3.81
C VAL A 76 -14.22 -5.75 2.36
N PHE A 77 -13.01 -6.22 2.09
CA PHE A 77 -12.59 -6.61 0.75
C PHE A 77 -13.49 -7.71 0.17
N ARG A 78 -13.86 -8.75 0.94
CA ARG A 78 -14.76 -9.80 0.45
C ARG A 78 -16.17 -9.28 0.13
N LEU A 79 -16.67 -8.32 0.90
CA LEU A 79 -17.97 -7.70 0.65
C LEU A 79 -17.97 -6.84 -0.62
N LEU A 80 -16.89 -6.09 -0.85
CA LEU A 80 -16.77 -5.20 -2.02
C LEU A 80 -16.32 -5.93 -3.30
N PHE A 81 -15.55 -7.02 -3.17
CA PHE A 81 -14.96 -7.75 -4.28
C PHE A 81 -15.21 -9.28 -4.15
N PRO A 82 -16.47 -9.74 -4.20
CA PRO A 82 -16.78 -11.15 -4.00
C PRO A 82 -16.15 -12.07 -5.06
N SER A 83 -16.08 -11.63 -6.33
CA SER A 83 -15.52 -12.41 -7.43
C SER A 83 -14.01 -12.65 -7.31
N ASP A 84 -13.28 -11.73 -6.69
CA ASP A 84 -11.83 -11.81 -6.47
C ASP A 84 -11.41 -12.86 -5.43
N VAL A 85 -12.36 -13.28 -4.60
CA VAL A 85 -12.16 -14.25 -3.52
C VAL A 85 -12.44 -15.66 -4.02
N THR A 86 -13.41 -15.80 -4.92
CA THR A 86 -13.94 -17.10 -5.35
C THR A 86 -13.30 -17.62 -6.63
N GLY A 87 -12.56 -16.81 -7.39
CA GLY A 87 -11.82 -17.30 -8.56
C GLY A 87 -12.70 -18.06 -9.56
N ARG A 88 -13.93 -17.58 -9.78
CA ARG A 88 -14.74 -18.00 -10.92
C ARG A 88 -14.62 -16.91 -11.98
N ALA A 89 -13.69 -17.13 -12.90
CA ALA A 89 -13.84 -16.69 -14.29
C ALA A 89 -15.04 -17.43 -14.92
#